data_AF-A0AAD4ZTL5-F1
#
_entry.id   AF-A0AAD4ZTL5-F1
#
_cell.length_a   1.000
_cell.length_b   1.000
_cell.length_c   1.000
_cell.angle_alpha   90.00
_cell.angle_beta   90.00
_cell.angle_gamma   90.00
#
_symmetry.space_group_name_H-M   'P 1'
#
loop_
_entity.id
_entity.type
_entity.pdbx_description
1 polymer ?
#
loop_
_entity_poly.entity_id
_entity_poly.type
_entity_poly.pdbx_seq_one_letter_code
_entity_poly.pdbx_strand_id
1 'polypeptide(L)'
;MDRYLIDLLLDQVHRGNKLGQTFITRAWIDMVTSFNARFRSHHDKDVLKNRYKHLRRQYNDIKSLLEHGGFLWDESREMIAAEDNVWDGYVKNHPDARQYRVKTCARLQQIVCYLWRRKFRWKIQSFGMQFRSLR
;
A
#
# COMPACT_ATOMS: atom_id res chain seq x y z
N MET A 1 12.55 7.85 -2.99
CA MET A 1 13.05 7.33 -1.71
C MET A 1 12.20 6.16 -1.21
N ASP A 2 10.90 6.34 -0.94
CA ASP A 2 10.07 5.24 -0.39
C ASP A 2 9.95 4.01 -1.30
N ARG A 3 9.98 4.17 -2.63
CA ARG A 3 10.01 3.03 -3.57
C ARG A 3 11.19 2.09 -3.30
N TYR A 4 12.39 2.66 -3.14
CA TYR A 4 13.59 1.89 -2.85
C TYR A 4 13.54 1.25 -1.46
N LEU A 5 12.95 1.93 -0.47
CA LEU A 5 12.72 1.32 0.84
C LEU A 5 11.78 0.12 0.73
N ILE A 6 10.73 0.20 -0.09
CA ILE A 6 9.80 -0.92 -0.33
C ILE A 6 10.54 -2.07 -1.00
N ASP A 7 11.34 -1.81 -2.03
CA ASP A 7 12.13 -2.85 -2.70
C ASP A 7 13.06 -3.58 -1.71
N LEU A 8 13.72 -2.83 -0.82
CA LEU A 8 14.55 -3.40 0.24
C LEU A 8 13.74 -4.22 1.27
N LEU A 9 12.57 -3.74 1.67
CA LEU A 9 11.67 -4.49 2.56
C LEU A 9 11.22 -5.81 1.90
N LEU A 10 10.90 -5.78 0.61
CA LEU A 10 10.51 -6.95 -0.18
C LEU A 10 11.64 -7.99 -0.27
N ASP A 11 12.86 -7.53 -0.57
CA ASP A 11 14.05 -8.39 -0.58
C ASP A 11 14.27 -9.06 0.79
N GLN A 12 14.13 -8.32 1.89
CA GLN A 12 14.26 -8.90 3.24
C GLN A 12 13.13 -9.89 3.57
N VAL A 13 11.91 -9.69 3.05
CA VAL A 13 10.84 -10.68 3.16
C VAL A 13 11.17 -11.95 2.40
N HIS A 14 11.67 -11.84 1.16
CA HIS A 14 12.08 -12.99 0.36
C HIS A 14 13.20 -13.80 1.02
N ARG A 15 14.10 -13.11 1.73
CA ARG A 15 15.18 -13.74 2.52
C ARG A 15 14.70 -14.39 3.82
N GLY A 16 13.41 -14.29 4.17
CA GLY A 16 12.87 -14.84 5.41
C GLY A 16 13.24 -14.05 6.66
N ASN A 17 13.76 -12.83 6.52
CA ASN A 17 14.24 -12.00 7.62
C ASN A 17 13.12 -11.21 8.33
N LYS A 18 11.86 -11.58 8.08
CA LYS A 18 10.66 -10.98 8.68
C LYS A 18 10.13 -11.87 9.80
N LEU A 19 10.09 -11.33 11.02
CA LEU A 19 9.50 -11.96 12.19
C LEU A 19 8.16 -11.28 12.51
N GLY A 20 7.06 -11.99 12.24
CA GLY A 20 5.71 -11.49 12.47
C GLY A 20 5.45 -10.17 11.71
N GLN A 21 5.40 -9.06 12.43
CA GLN A 21 5.12 -7.72 11.90
C GLN A 21 6.37 -6.83 11.74
N THR A 22 7.56 -7.34 12.04
CA THR A 22 8.83 -6.60 12.00
C THR A 22 9.94 -7.39 11.31
N PHE A 23 11.08 -6.76 11.06
CA PHE A 23 12.29 -7.38 10.53
C PHE A 23 13.33 -7.58 11.63
N ILE A 24 14.19 -8.59 11.47
CA ILE A 24 15.32 -8.82 12.38
C ILE A 24 16.30 -7.64 12.35
N THR A 25 17.08 -7.48 13.42
CA THR A 25 18.03 -6.36 13.54
C THR A 25 19.03 -6.32 12.38
N ARG A 26 19.53 -7.48 11.93
CA ARG A 26 20.45 -7.56 10.79
C ARG A 26 19.84 -7.02 9.50
N ALA A 27 18.58 -7.37 9.21
CA ALA A 27 17.87 -6.85 8.06
C ALA A 27 17.72 -5.33 8.10
N TRP A 28 17.45 -4.75 9.27
CA TRP A 28 17.41 -3.30 9.41
C TRP A 28 18.77 -2.64 9.14
N ILE A 29 19.86 -3.25 9.58
CA ILE A 29 21.22 -2.75 9.32
C ILE A 29 21.50 -2.79 7.81
N ASP A 30 21.24 -3.93 7.17
CA ASP A 30 21.47 -4.12 5.73
C ASP A 30 20.64 -3.13 4.89
N MET A 31 19.37 -2.91 5.28
CA MET A 31 18.49 -1.94 4.64
C MET A 31 19.01 -0.51 4.79
N VAL A 32 19.44 -0.10 5.99
CA VAL A 32 19.99 1.24 6.24
C VAL A 32 21.26 1.47 5.41
N THR A 33 22.19 0.52 5.41
CA THR A 33 23.42 0.60 4.64
C THR A 33 23.13 0.76 3.15
N SER A 34 22.23 -0.08 2.60
CA SER A 34 21.85 -0.01 1.19
C SER A 34 21.14 1.30 0.84
N PHE A 35 20.23 1.76 1.72
CA PHE A 35 19.49 3.01 1.54
C PHE A 35 20.41 4.23 1.50
N ASN A 36 21.35 4.30 2.44
CA ASN A 36 22.31 5.39 2.54
C ASN A 36 23.31 5.37 1.38
N ALA A 37 23.78 4.20 0.96
CA ALA A 37 24.64 4.06 -0.22
C ALA A 37 23.92 4.56 -1.50
N ARG A 38 22.63 4.26 -1.65
CA ARG A 38 21.85 4.63 -2.84
C ARG A 38 21.61 6.14 -2.95
N PHE A 39 21.27 6.79 -1.84
CA PHE A 39 20.87 8.21 -1.83
C PHE A 39 21.98 9.16 -1.35
N ARG A 40 23.15 8.64 -0.99
CA ARG A 40 24.25 9.40 -0.35
C ARG A 40 23.75 10.18 0.87
N SER A 41 22.85 9.57 1.63
CA SER A 41 22.18 10.14 2.79
C SER A 41 22.69 9.48 4.08
N HIS A 42 22.44 10.11 5.22
CA HIS A 42 22.73 9.57 6.55
C HIS A 42 21.43 9.34 7.33
N HIS A 43 20.61 8.42 6.83
CA HIS A 43 19.41 8.02 7.56
C HIS A 43 19.76 6.95 8.59
N ASP A 44 19.30 7.17 9.81
CA ASP A 44 19.42 6.18 10.86
C ASP A 44 18.33 5.11 10.74
N LYS A 45 18.56 3.99 11.42
CA LYS A 45 17.62 2.87 11.54
C LYS A 45 16.22 3.32 11.94
N ASP A 46 16.11 4.27 12.86
CA ASP A 46 14.81 4.73 13.37
C ASP A 46 14.04 5.56 12.34
N VAL A 47 14.73 6.26 11.44
CA VAL A 47 14.10 6.96 10.31
C VAL A 47 13.43 5.95 9.38
N LEU A 48 14.13 4.88 9.01
CA LEU A 48 13.59 3.82 8.16
C LEU A 48 12.45 3.06 8.85
N LYS A 49 12.57 2.77 10.15
CA LYS A 49 11.49 2.17 10.94
C LYS A 49 10.26 3.06 11.00
N ASN A 50 10.42 4.38 11.17
CA ASN A 50 9.31 5.33 11.19
C ASN A 50 8.61 5.40 9.84
N ARG A 51 9.38 5.39 8.73
CA ARG A 51 8.81 5.28 7.38
C ARG A 51 8.06 3.97 7.19
N TYR A 52 8.61 2.85 7.63
CA TYR A 52 7.92 1.55 7.60
C TYR A 52 6.61 1.56 8.41
N LYS A 53 6.60 2.15 9.62
CA LYS A 53 5.37 2.33 10.41
C LYS A 53 4.33 3.16 9.67
N HIS A 54 4.75 4.19 8.95
CA HIS A 54 3.84 5.01 8.15
C HIS A 54 3.26 4.24 6.95
N LEU A 55 4.09 3.49 6.22
CA LEU A 55 3.64 2.62 5.14
C LEU A 55 2.65 1.56 5.63
N ARG A 56 2.92 0.97 6.80
CA ARG A 56 2.05 -0.02 7.42
C ARG A 56 0.69 0.56 7.84
N ARG A 57 0.66 1.78 8.35
CA ARG A 57 -0.62 2.48 8.65
C ARG A 57 -1.44 2.68 7.38
N GLN A 58 -0.83 3.24 6.34
CA GLN A 58 -1.52 3.41 5.04
C GLN A 58 -2.07 2.09 4.48
N TYR A 59 -1.31 1.00 4.62
CA TYR A 59 -1.80 -0.33 4.24
C TYR A 59 -3.04 -0.75 5.05
N ASN A 60 -3.02 -0.59 6.37
CA ASN A 60 -4.14 -0.97 7.23
C ASN A 60 -5.40 -0.16 6.90
N ASP A 61 -5.24 1.13 6.62
CA ASP A 61 -6.35 2.01 6.26
C ASP A 61 -6.99 1.56 4.94
N ILE A 62 -6.16 1.29 3.92
CA ILE A 62 -6.62 0.75 2.64
C ILE A 62 -7.27 -0.62 2.79
N LYS A 63 -6.69 -1.49 3.60
CA LYS A 63 -7.25 -2.80 3.88
C LYS A 63 -8.65 -2.66 4.51
N SER A 64 -8.81 -1.77 5.49
CA SER A 64 -10.09 -1.50 6.13
C SER A 64 -11.12 -0.95 5.14
N LEU A 65 -10.71 -0.05 4.24
CA LEU A 65 -11.56 0.47 3.16
C LEU A 65 -12.06 -0.67 2.26
N LEU A 66 -11.15 -1.53 1.79
CA LEU A 66 -11.49 -2.65 0.92
C LEU A 66 -12.37 -3.71 1.61
N GLU A 67 -12.23 -3.89 2.92
CA GLU A 67 -13.05 -4.80 3.73
C GLU A 67 -14.45 -4.24 4.06
N HIS A 68 -14.63 -2.91 4.07
CA HIS A 68 -15.91 -2.27 4.36
C HIS A 68 -16.98 -2.55 3.29
N GLY A 69 -16.58 -2.94 2.07
CA GLY A 69 -17.47 -3.16 0.94
C GLY A 69 -17.86 -1.85 0.25
N GLY A 70 -18.05 -1.91 -1.07
CA GLY A 70 -18.29 -0.73 -1.92
C GLY A 70 -17.01 -0.02 -2.40
N PHE A 71 -15.86 -0.34 -1.82
CA PHE A 71 -14.55 0.09 -2.28
C PHE A 71 -13.86 -0.99 -3.11
N LEU A 72 -13.26 -0.56 -4.21
CA LEU A 72 -12.46 -1.39 -5.10
C LEU A 72 -11.08 -0.76 -5.29
N TRP A 73 -10.12 -1.58 -5.69
CA TRP A 73 -8.82 -1.09 -6.12
C TRP A 73 -8.83 -0.95 -7.63
N ASP A 74 -8.57 0.26 -8.11
CA ASP A 74 -8.33 0.53 -9.53
C ASP A 74 -6.85 0.33 -9.81
N GLU A 75 -6.51 -0.75 -10.52
CA GLU A 75 -5.14 -1.07 -10.90
C GLU A 75 -4.56 -0.08 -11.92
N SER A 76 -5.40 0.51 -12.79
CA SER A 76 -4.95 1.44 -13.83
C SER A 76 -4.53 2.79 -13.25
N ARG A 77 -5.23 3.22 -12.21
CA ARG A 77 -4.99 4.48 -11.49
C ARG A 77 -4.24 4.28 -10.18
N GLU A 78 -3.94 3.03 -9.83
CA GLU A 78 -3.34 2.57 -8.59
C GLU A 78 -3.93 3.26 -7.34
N MET A 79 -5.26 3.29 -7.24
CA MET A 79 -5.98 4.03 -6.18
C MET A 79 -7.26 3.31 -5.76
N ILE A 80 -7.85 3.76 -4.64
CA ILE A 80 -9.15 3.27 -4.19
C ILE A 80 -10.24 3.96 -5.02
N ALA A 81 -11.04 3.15 -5.72
CA ALA A 81 -12.19 3.57 -6.49
C ALA A 81 -13.47 3.13 -5.78
N ALA A 82 -14.42 4.05 -5.67
CA ALA A 82 -15.77 3.83 -5.19
C ALA A 82 -16.66 4.95 -5.73
N GLU A 83 -17.97 4.74 -5.72
CA GLU A 83 -18.93 5.81 -6.00
C GLU A 83 -18.85 6.93 -4.95
N ASP A 84 -19.22 8.15 -5.33
CA ASP A 84 -19.12 9.32 -4.44
C ASP A 84 -20.00 9.18 -3.19
N ASN A 85 -21.18 8.55 -3.31
CA ASN A 85 -22.07 8.23 -2.19
C ASN A 85 -21.41 7.31 -1.14
N VAL A 86 -20.63 6.31 -1.58
CA VAL A 86 -19.89 5.37 -0.72
C VAL A 86 -18.77 6.12 0.00
N TRP A 87 -18.03 6.97 -0.72
CA TRP A 87 -17.00 7.82 -0.12
C TRP A 87 -17.57 8.76 0.93
N ASP A 88 -18.66 9.46 0.61
CA ASP A 88 -19.25 10.45 1.51
C ASP A 88 -19.84 9.79 2.77
N GLY A 89 -20.44 8.61 2.63
CA GLY A 89 -20.91 7.80 3.76
C GLY A 89 -19.77 7.32 4.67
N TYR A 90 -18.67 6.83 4.10
CA TYR A 90 -17.51 6.36 4.86
C TYR A 90 -16.77 7.52 5.55
N VAL A 91 -16.51 8.61 4.83
CA VAL A 91 -15.76 9.78 5.32
C VAL A 91 -16.51 10.48 6.46
N LYS A 92 -17.84 10.39 6.51
CA LYS A 92 -18.63 10.90 7.64
C LYS A 92 -18.20 10.31 8.98
N ASN A 93 -17.82 9.04 9.01
CA ASN A 93 -17.35 8.34 10.20
C ASN A 93 -15.81 8.26 10.27
N HIS A 94 -15.12 8.43 9.14
CA HIS A 94 -13.67 8.32 9.00
C HIS A 94 -13.09 9.51 8.21
N PRO A 95 -13.02 10.70 8.82
CA PRO A 95 -12.60 11.93 8.11
C PRO A 95 -11.16 11.86 7.58
N ASP A 96 -10.29 11.08 8.23
CA ASP A 96 -8.92 10.81 7.84
C ASP A 96 -8.81 10.01 6.53
N ALA A 97 -9.83 9.21 6.20
CA ALA A 97 -9.85 8.42 4.97
C ALA A 97 -10.06 9.26 3.71
N ARG A 98 -10.50 10.52 3.85
CA ARG A 98 -10.66 11.46 2.73
C ARG A 98 -9.39 11.61 1.90
N GLN A 99 -8.22 11.48 2.52
CA GLN A 99 -6.94 11.53 1.83
C GLN A 99 -6.79 10.45 0.74
N TYR A 100 -7.44 9.29 0.90
CA TYR A 100 -7.32 8.16 -0.03
C TYR A 100 -8.23 8.29 -1.27
N ARG A 101 -9.16 9.26 -1.30
CA ARG A 101 -10.05 9.53 -2.44
C ARG A 101 -9.31 10.11 -3.65
N VAL A 102 -8.26 10.89 -3.40
CA VAL A 102 -7.46 11.59 -4.43
C VAL A 102 -6.01 11.11 -4.50
N LYS A 103 -5.56 10.35 -3.51
CA LYS A 103 -4.18 9.92 -3.42
C LYS A 103 -3.96 8.61 -4.18
N THR A 104 -3.21 8.71 -5.28
CA THR A 104 -2.63 7.55 -5.93
C THR A 104 -1.79 6.77 -4.92
N CYS A 105 -2.20 5.54 -4.66
CA CYS A 105 -1.59 4.61 -3.73
C CYS A 105 -0.66 3.62 -4.46
N ALA A 106 -0.13 4.03 -5.62
CA ALA A 106 0.85 3.40 -6.53
C ALA A 106 1.78 2.32 -5.96
N ARG A 107 2.15 2.46 -4.70
CA ARG A 107 3.20 1.68 -4.05
C ARG A 107 2.71 0.79 -2.92
N LEU A 108 1.44 0.90 -2.54
CA LEU A 108 0.82 0.05 -1.51
C LEU A 108 0.42 -1.31 -2.08
N GLN A 109 0.06 -1.40 -3.36
CA GLN A 109 -0.25 -2.67 -4.03
C GLN A 109 0.92 -3.69 -3.96
N GLN A 110 2.17 -3.21 -4.13
CA GLN A 110 3.37 -4.06 -4.01
C GLN A 110 3.56 -4.58 -2.58
N ILE A 111 3.30 -3.75 -1.57
CA ILE A 111 3.32 -4.16 -0.16
C ILE A 111 2.18 -5.15 0.14
N VAL A 112 0.97 -4.90 -0.35
CA VAL A 112 -0.23 -5.74 -0.19
C VAL A 112 0.00 -7.14 -0.75
N CYS A 113 0.49 -7.25 -1.98
CA CYS A 113 0.69 -8.53 -2.66
C CYS A 113 1.81 -9.38 -2.04
N TYR A 114 2.88 -8.75 -1.54
CA TYR A 114 4.07 -9.48 -1.06
C TYR A 114 4.12 -9.70 0.45
N LEU A 115 3.60 -8.80 1.30
CA LEU A 115 3.64 -9.00 2.76
C LEU A 115 2.62 -10.02 3.25
N TRP A 116 1.53 -10.25 2.50
CA TRP A 116 0.46 -11.14 2.87
C TRP A 116 0.16 -12.10 1.72
N ARG A 117 0.87 -13.22 1.76
CA ARG A 117 0.83 -14.40 0.87
C ARG A 117 -0.56 -15.08 0.84
N ARG A 118 -1.61 -14.34 0.54
CA ARG A 118 -2.93 -14.82 0.16
C ARG A 118 -3.34 -14.03 -1.06
N LYS A 119 -3.63 -14.77 -2.13
CA LYS A 119 -4.25 -14.31 -3.37
C LYS A 119 -5.53 -13.54 -2.98
N PHE A 120 -5.42 -12.25 -2.72
CA PHE A 120 -6.57 -11.36 -2.70
C PHE A 120 -7.06 -11.41 -4.14
N ARG A 121 -8.14 -12.16 -4.34
CA ARG A 121 -8.87 -12.17 -5.60
C ARG A 121 -9.48 -10.78 -5.70
N TRP A 122 -8.71 -9.83 -6.24
CA TRP A 122 -9.25 -8.57 -6.70
C TRP A 122 -10.41 -8.93 -7.62
N LYS A 123 -11.64 -8.65 -7.20
CA LYS A 123 -12.77 -8.70 -8.11
C LYS A 123 -12.47 -7.60 -9.12
N ILE A 124 -11.88 -8.00 -10.24
CA ILE A 124 -11.78 -7.18 -11.43
C ILE A 124 -13.22 -6.84 -11.80
N GLN A 125 -13.69 -5.65 -11.47
CA GLN A 125 -14.81 -5.06 -12.18
C GLN A 125 -14.22 -4.14 -13.22
N SER A 126 -14.15 -4.65 -14.44
CA SER A 126 -14.08 -3.85 -15.65
C SER A 126 -15.22 -2.85 -15.62
N PHE A 127 -14.95 -1.62 -15.18
CA PHE A 127 -15.87 -0.51 -15.36
C PHE A 127 -15.54 0.18 -16.69
N GLY A 128 -16.20 -0.32 -17.74
CA GLY A 128 -16.79 0.50 -18.80
C GLY A 128 -15.95 0.92 -20.00
N MET A 129 -16.16 0.25 -21.15
CA MET A 129 -16.34 0.94 -22.43
C MET A 129 -17.59 0.39 -23.12
N GLN A 130 -18.49 1.31 -23.48
CA GLN A 130 -19.88 1.16 -23.91
C GLN A 130 -20.01 0.52 -25.30
N PHE A 131 -21.16 -0.13 -25.59
CA PHE A 131 -21.90 0.23 -26.82
C PHE A 131 -23.41 0.11 -26.62
N ARG A 132 -24.06 1.23 -26.94
CA ARG A 132 -25.49 1.39 -27.11
C ARG A 132 -26.00 0.42 -28.18
N SER A 133 -27.17 -0.18 -27.95
CA SER A 133 -28.24 -0.20 -28.96
C SER A 133 -29.54 -0.64 -28.31
N LEU A 134 -30.41 0.33 -28.04
CA LEU A 134 -31.85 0.12 -27.99
C LEU A 134 -32.35 -0.02 -29.43
N ARG A 135 -32.69 -1.24 -29.83
CA ARG A 135 -33.88 -1.62 -30.60
C ARG A 135 -33.86 -3.11 -30.88
#